data_AF-W4SBA5-F1
#
_entry.id   AF-W4SBA5-F1
#
_cell.length_a   1.000
_cell.length_b   1.000
_cell.length_c   1.000
_cell.angle_alpha   90.00
_cell.angle_beta   90.00
_cell.angle_gamma   90.00
#
_symmetry.space_group_name_H-M   'P 1'
#
loop_
_entity.id
_entity.type
_entity.pdbx_description
1 polymer ?
#
loop_
_entity_poly.entity_id
_entity_poly.type
_entity_poly.pdbx_seq_one_letter_code
_entity_poly.pdbx_strand_id
1 'polypeptide(L)'
;MPKFIGAARQFEVAGDVDAAAAAQFFWETVTHHYSYVIGGNADREYFQAPDSIASFLTEQTCEHCNSYNMLKLTRHLYQWMPQARYFDYYERTLHNHTMAAQHPATGMFTYMTPMITGGERGFSDKFDAFWCCVGSGMEAHAQFGDSIYWHAGDALYVNLYIPSTLDWHDADVAIELDSGVPENGDVRLQVLRAGALAPRRLLLRIPAWCRMNLRCVSMDGRSRSQRWMAM
;
A
#
# COMPACT_ATOMS: atom_id res chain seq x y z
N MET A 1 -13.24 -8.14 5.71
CA MET A 1 -12.47 -7.76 4.48
C MET A 1 -12.69 -8.67 3.28
N PRO A 2 -12.43 -9.99 3.32
CA PRO A 2 -12.31 -10.80 2.08
C PRO A 2 -13.57 -10.84 1.21
N LYS A 3 -14.76 -10.73 1.80
CA LYS A 3 -16.03 -10.64 1.06
C LYS A 3 -16.09 -9.43 0.12
N PHE A 4 -15.51 -8.29 0.50
CA PHE A 4 -15.48 -7.09 -0.34
C PHE A 4 -14.40 -7.15 -1.43
N ILE A 5 -13.33 -7.93 -1.21
CA ILE A 5 -12.42 -8.33 -2.30
C ILE A 5 -13.20 -9.22 -3.29
N GLY A 6 -14.02 -10.15 -2.79
CA GLY A 6 -14.94 -10.95 -3.59
C GLY A 6 -15.92 -10.08 -4.40
N ALA A 7 -16.52 -9.07 -3.79
CA ALA A 7 -17.40 -8.11 -4.46
C ALA A 7 -16.67 -7.33 -5.56
N ALA A 8 -15.43 -6.91 -5.29
CA ALA A 8 -14.58 -6.31 -6.31
C ALA A 8 -14.33 -7.26 -7.49
N ARG A 9 -14.01 -8.52 -7.22
CA ARG A 9 -13.86 -9.55 -8.27
C ARG A 9 -15.15 -9.79 -9.05
N GLN A 10 -16.32 -9.77 -8.41
CA GLN A 10 -17.61 -9.92 -9.08
C GLN A 10 -17.84 -8.81 -10.11
N PHE A 11 -17.53 -7.56 -9.76
CA PHE A 11 -17.55 -6.47 -10.73
C PHE A 11 -16.59 -6.70 -11.89
N GLU A 12 -15.35 -7.07 -11.60
CA GLU A 12 -14.31 -7.26 -12.63
C GLU A 12 -14.61 -8.38 -13.63
N VAL A 13 -15.30 -9.44 -13.21
CA VAL A 13 -15.59 -10.61 -14.07
C VAL A 13 -16.99 -10.59 -14.68
N ALA A 14 -17.96 -9.96 -14.03
CA ALA A 14 -19.38 -10.00 -14.43
C ALA A 14 -20.01 -8.62 -14.64
N GLY A 15 -19.29 -7.53 -14.38
CA GLY A 15 -19.82 -6.17 -14.49
C GLY A 15 -20.87 -5.80 -13.43
N ASP A 16 -20.90 -6.50 -12.30
CA ASP A 16 -21.82 -6.24 -11.20
C ASP A 16 -21.52 -4.90 -10.51
N VAL A 17 -22.29 -3.87 -10.88
CA VAL A 17 -22.11 -2.49 -10.40
C VAL A 17 -22.49 -2.31 -8.92
N ASP A 18 -23.41 -3.12 -8.40
CA ASP A 18 -23.81 -3.07 -6.99
C ASP A 18 -22.69 -3.65 -6.11
N ALA A 19 -22.05 -4.73 -6.56
CA ALA A 19 -20.86 -5.28 -5.92
C ALA A 19 -19.69 -4.29 -5.95
N ALA A 20 -19.50 -3.56 -7.05
CA ALA A 20 -18.49 -2.50 -7.16
C ALA A 20 -18.75 -1.37 -6.13
N ALA A 21 -19.99 -0.90 -6.06
CA ALA A 21 -20.41 0.14 -5.12
C ALA A 21 -20.21 -0.30 -3.66
N ALA A 22 -20.53 -1.56 -3.34
CA ALA A 22 -20.32 -2.12 -2.01
C ALA A 22 -18.81 -2.17 -1.64
N ALA A 23 -17.95 -2.60 -2.57
CA ALA A 23 -16.50 -2.66 -2.35
C ALA A 23 -15.90 -1.25 -2.14
N GLN A 24 -16.29 -0.28 -2.97
CA GLN A 24 -15.84 1.10 -2.84
C GLN A 24 -16.33 1.73 -1.53
N PHE A 25 -17.63 1.64 -1.23
CA PHE A 25 -18.22 2.19 -0.01
C PHE A 25 -17.55 1.62 1.24
N PHE A 26 -17.30 0.31 1.26
CA PHE A 26 -16.62 -0.35 2.36
C PHE A 26 -15.20 0.21 2.58
N TRP A 27 -14.42 0.34 1.50
CA TRP A 27 -13.06 0.86 1.60
C TRP A 27 -13.03 2.31 2.09
N GLU A 28 -13.87 3.19 1.54
CA GLU A 28 -13.99 4.60 1.98
C GLU A 28 -14.33 4.67 3.47
N THR A 29 -15.32 3.88 3.88
CA THR A 29 -15.80 3.86 5.26
C THR A 29 -14.70 3.42 6.21
N VAL A 30 -14.01 2.31 5.93
CA VAL A 30 -12.97 1.76 6.80
C VAL A 30 -11.76 2.70 6.88
N THR A 31 -11.31 3.23 5.75
CA THR A 31 -10.10 4.07 5.70
C THR A 31 -10.29 5.43 6.38
N HIS A 32 -11.50 5.98 6.36
CA HIS A 32 -11.81 7.27 6.98
C HIS A 32 -12.27 7.17 8.44
N HIS A 33 -13.06 6.17 8.79
CA HIS A 33 -13.77 6.14 10.09
C HIS A 33 -13.29 5.05 11.07
N TYR A 34 -12.50 4.08 10.60
CA TYR A 34 -12.11 2.92 11.40
C TYR A 34 -10.60 2.65 11.45
N SER A 35 -9.79 3.44 10.74
CA SER A 35 -8.35 3.19 10.62
C SER A 35 -7.53 4.07 11.56
N TYR A 36 -6.62 3.43 12.30
CA TYR A 36 -5.61 4.09 13.11
C TYR A 36 -4.52 4.71 12.22
N VAL A 37 -3.64 5.50 12.83
CA VAL A 37 -2.56 6.21 12.14
C VAL A 37 -1.62 5.27 11.36
N ILE A 38 -1.44 4.03 11.81
CA ILE A 38 -0.63 3.02 11.11
C ILE A 38 -1.33 2.40 9.88
N GLY A 39 -2.59 2.76 9.60
CA GLY A 39 -3.40 2.20 8.51
C GLY A 39 -4.20 0.94 8.87
N GLY A 40 -3.84 0.29 9.97
CA GLY A 40 -4.59 -0.80 10.58
C GLY A 40 -5.91 -0.36 11.19
N ASN A 41 -6.78 -1.31 11.48
CA ASN A 41 -8.13 -1.07 11.98
C ASN A 41 -8.62 -2.25 12.84
N ALA A 42 -9.78 -2.05 13.47
CA ALA A 42 -10.40 -2.95 14.44
C ALA A 42 -9.68 -3.04 15.81
N ASP A 43 -10.45 -3.45 16.81
CA ASP A 43 -10.00 -3.82 18.14
C ASP A 43 -10.61 -5.17 18.50
N ARG A 44 -9.79 -6.11 18.98
CA ARG A 44 -10.19 -7.50 19.24
C ARG A 44 -10.85 -8.16 18.03
N GLU A 45 -10.39 -7.82 16.81
CA GLU A 45 -10.92 -8.30 15.52
C GLU A 45 -12.30 -7.73 15.10
N TYR A 46 -12.88 -6.83 15.89
CA TYR A 46 -14.19 -6.24 15.60
C TYR A 46 -14.07 -4.74 15.28
N PHE A 47 -14.90 -4.30 14.32
CA PHE A 47 -15.19 -2.89 14.16
C PHE A 47 -16.09 -2.43 15.30
N GLN A 48 -15.71 -1.30 15.90
CA GLN A 48 -16.50 -0.64 16.93
C GLN A 48 -17.48 0.34 16.29
N ALA A 49 -17.95 1.35 17.01
CA ALA A 49 -18.65 2.45 16.36
C ALA A 49 -17.68 3.21 15.41
N PRO A 50 -18.18 3.83 14.33
CA PRO A 50 -17.35 4.72 13.51
C PRO A 50 -16.87 5.91 14.36
N ASP A 51 -15.68 6.43 14.03
CA ASP A 51 -15.10 7.63 14.66
C ASP A 51 -14.84 7.50 16.18
N SER A 52 -14.86 6.28 16.72
CA SER A 52 -14.60 6.01 18.15
C SER A 52 -13.24 5.40 18.45
N ILE A 53 -12.35 5.24 17.45
CA ILE A 53 -11.08 4.49 17.57
C ILE A 53 -10.18 4.98 18.72
N ALA A 54 -10.26 6.26 19.10
CA ALA A 54 -9.50 6.81 20.22
C ALA A 54 -9.88 6.19 21.58
N SER A 55 -11.09 5.65 21.71
CA SER A 55 -11.55 4.92 22.90
C SER A 55 -11.08 3.47 22.94
N PHE A 56 -10.50 2.96 21.84
CA PHE A 56 -10.11 1.56 21.68
C PHE A 56 -8.60 1.43 21.46
N LEU A 57 -7.79 2.16 22.22
CA LEU A 57 -6.33 1.96 22.24
C LEU A 57 -5.99 0.83 23.23
N THR A 58 -6.19 -0.43 22.81
CA THR A 58 -6.04 -1.62 23.66
C THR A 58 -4.87 -2.51 23.25
N GLU A 59 -4.63 -3.57 24.03
CA GLU A 59 -3.66 -4.63 23.77
C GLU A 59 -4.01 -5.54 22.57
N GLN A 60 -5.19 -5.38 21.97
CA GLN A 60 -5.67 -6.20 20.84
C GLN A 60 -6.10 -5.38 19.63
N THR A 61 -5.49 -4.21 19.45
CA THR A 61 -5.73 -3.37 18.29
C THR A 61 -4.99 -3.88 17.05
N CYS A 62 -5.54 -3.58 15.88
CA CYS A 62 -4.88 -3.72 14.59
C CYS A 62 -4.36 -5.14 14.28
N GLU A 63 -5.28 -6.07 14.03
CA GLU A 63 -4.95 -7.38 13.46
C GLU A 63 -4.27 -7.23 12.09
N HIS A 64 -3.16 -7.95 11.86
CA HIS A 64 -2.41 -7.91 10.60
C HIS A 64 -3.23 -8.37 9.37
N CYS A 65 -4.00 -9.45 9.48
CA CYS A 65 -4.84 -9.95 8.38
C CYS A 65 -5.80 -8.89 7.81
N ASN A 66 -6.27 -7.98 8.67
CA ASN A 66 -7.19 -6.93 8.28
C ASN A 66 -6.52 -5.95 7.30
N SER A 67 -5.32 -5.49 7.66
CA SER A 67 -4.51 -4.62 6.81
C SER A 67 -4.07 -5.29 5.53
N TYR A 68 -3.62 -6.55 5.62
CA TYR A 68 -3.27 -7.34 4.44
C TYR A 68 -4.41 -7.39 3.42
N ASN A 69 -5.63 -7.67 3.87
CA ASN A 69 -6.79 -7.71 2.98
C ASN A 69 -7.27 -6.31 2.54
N MET A 70 -7.11 -5.27 3.37
CA MET A 70 -7.36 -3.89 2.94
C MET A 70 -6.40 -3.46 1.83
N LEU A 71 -5.12 -3.86 1.88
CA LEU A 71 -4.17 -3.62 0.80
C LEU A 71 -4.58 -4.33 -0.50
N LYS A 72 -5.04 -5.60 -0.41
CA LYS A 72 -5.62 -6.31 -1.57
C LYS A 72 -6.82 -5.58 -2.17
N LEU A 73 -7.78 -5.17 -1.33
CA LEU A 73 -8.95 -4.40 -1.80
C LEU A 73 -8.54 -3.06 -2.44
N THR A 74 -7.60 -2.36 -1.84
CA THR A 74 -7.05 -1.09 -2.35
C THR A 74 -6.53 -1.25 -3.77
N ARG A 75 -5.83 -2.36 -4.07
CA ARG A 75 -5.32 -2.66 -5.41
C ARG A 75 -6.45 -2.81 -6.43
N HIS A 76 -7.51 -3.56 -6.10
CA HIS A 76 -8.68 -3.67 -6.99
C HIS A 76 -9.29 -2.31 -7.31
N LEU A 77 -9.54 -1.48 -6.29
CA LEU A 77 -10.13 -0.15 -6.50
C LEU A 77 -9.22 0.78 -7.30
N TYR A 78 -7.89 0.69 -7.10
CA TYR A 78 -6.93 1.44 -7.89
C TYR A 78 -6.88 0.96 -9.36
N GLN A 79 -7.06 -0.33 -9.64
CA GLN A 79 -7.15 -0.84 -11.02
C GLN A 79 -8.32 -0.22 -11.79
N TRP A 80 -9.46 0.03 -11.12
CA TRP A 80 -10.64 0.57 -11.77
C TRP A 80 -10.50 2.07 -12.06
N MET A 81 -9.93 2.81 -11.10
CA MET A 81 -9.75 4.25 -11.20
C MET A 81 -8.46 4.68 -10.49
N PRO A 82 -7.33 4.73 -11.20
CA PRO A 82 -6.03 5.07 -10.61
C PRO A 82 -6.04 6.48 -9.99
N GLN A 83 -6.13 6.53 -8.67
CA GLN A 83 -6.07 7.77 -7.88
C GLN A 83 -4.97 7.65 -6.84
N ALA A 84 -4.20 8.72 -6.64
CA ALA A 84 -3.08 8.76 -5.71
C ALA A 84 -3.49 8.38 -4.27
N ARG A 85 -4.71 8.73 -3.85
CA ARG A 85 -5.24 8.49 -2.49
C ARG A 85 -5.27 7.00 -2.09
N TYR A 86 -5.48 6.09 -3.05
CA TYR A 86 -5.44 4.66 -2.76
C TYR A 86 -4.03 4.26 -2.35
N PHE A 87 -3.01 4.77 -3.04
CA PHE A 87 -1.62 4.50 -2.71
C PHE A 87 -1.06 5.34 -1.57
N ASP A 88 -1.69 6.45 -1.20
CA ASP A 88 -1.43 7.14 0.07
C ASP A 88 -1.83 6.25 1.26
N TYR A 89 -3.00 5.60 1.18
CA TYR A 89 -3.40 4.58 2.17
C TYR A 89 -2.51 3.32 2.10
N TYR A 90 -2.22 2.83 0.89
CA TYR A 90 -1.40 1.65 0.67
C TYR A 90 -0.01 1.82 1.29
N GLU A 91 0.68 2.92 0.96
CA GLU A 91 2.02 3.26 1.45
C GLU A 91 2.03 3.34 2.98
N ARG A 92 1.07 4.07 3.58
CA ARG A 92 0.97 4.21 5.04
C ARG A 92 0.81 2.86 5.72
N THR A 93 -0.10 2.03 5.23
CA THR A 93 -0.43 0.72 5.84
C THR A 93 0.67 -0.31 5.60
N LEU A 94 1.31 -0.26 4.43
CA LEU A 94 2.43 -1.13 4.08
C LEU A 94 3.61 -0.92 5.04
N HIS A 95 4.08 0.32 5.18
CA HIS A 95 5.26 0.61 6.01
C HIS A 95 4.98 0.47 7.51
N ASN A 96 3.85 1.00 7.99
CA ASN A 96 3.62 1.15 9.43
C ASN A 96 3.00 -0.09 10.09
N HIS A 97 2.30 -0.94 9.33
CA HIS A 97 1.61 -2.10 9.90
C HIS A 97 2.00 -3.43 9.24
N THR A 98 2.05 -3.49 7.90
CA THR A 98 2.31 -4.75 7.19
C THR A 98 3.76 -5.18 7.32
N MET A 99 4.72 -4.30 6.97
CA MET A 99 6.15 -4.58 7.11
C MET A 99 6.55 -4.71 8.59
N ALA A 100 5.95 -3.90 9.45
CA ALA A 100 6.20 -3.94 10.89
C ALA A 100 5.61 -5.20 11.56
N ALA A 101 4.85 -6.03 10.84
CA ALA A 101 4.27 -7.25 11.39
C ALA A 101 5.30 -8.36 11.59
N GLN A 102 6.44 -8.33 10.87
CA GLN A 102 7.51 -9.31 11.04
C GLN A 102 8.59 -8.78 12.00
N HIS A 103 8.98 -9.61 12.95
CA HIS A 103 10.13 -9.32 13.80
C HIS A 103 11.43 -9.40 12.97
N PRO A 104 12.22 -8.33 12.85
CA PRO A 104 13.32 -8.25 11.90
C PRO A 104 14.46 -9.23 12.19
N ALA A 105 14.66 -9.63 13.46
CA ALA A 105 15.74 -10.57 13.82
C ALA A 105 15.32 -12.05 13.80
N THR A 106 14.03 -12.37 13.94
CA THR A 106 13.57 -13.75 14.13
C THR A 106 12.69 -14.24 12.99
N GLY A 107 12.16 -13.34 12.16
CA GLY A 107 11.25 -13.65 11.06
C GLY A 107 9.82 -13.99 11.49
N MET A 108 9.52 -13.94 12.79
CA MET A 108 8.22 -14.29 13.36
C MET A 108 7.20 -13.17 13.19
N PHE A 109 5.92 -13.52 13.10
CA PHE A 109 4.85 -12.59 12.78
C PHE A 109 4.02 -12.22 14.00
N THR A 110 3.65 -10.95 14.12
CA THR A 110 2.68 -10.49 15.11
C THR A 110 1.25 -10.74 14.62
N TYR A 111 0.35 -11.00 15.57
CA TYR A 111 -1.09 -11.03 15.27
C TYR A 111 -1.67 -9.62 15.35
N MET A 112 -1.52 -8.99 16.52
CA MET A 112 -2.02 -7.65 16.84
C MET A 112 -0.89 -6.63 16.84
N THR A 113 -1.19 -5.38 16.55
CA THR A 113 -0.27 -4.25 16.76
C THR A 113 -0.89 -3.30 17.78
N PRO A 114 -0.63 -3.52 19.08
CA PRO A 114 -1.20 -2.68 20.14
C PRO A 114 -0.86 -1.20 19.95
N MET A 115 -1.89 -0.36 20.05
CA MET A 115 -1.78 1.10 20.02
C MET A 115 -1.83 1.72 21.42
N ILE A 116 -1.98 0.90 22.47
CA ILE A 116 -1.90 1.34 23.86
C ILE A 116 -0.46 1.70 24.23
N THR A 117 -0.28 2.77 25.00
CA THR A 117 1.05 3.19 25.50
C THR A 117 1.68 2.07 26.32
N GLY A 118 2.93 1.71 25.98
CA GLY A 118 3.66 0.63 26.65
C GLY A 118 3.21 -0.78 26.27
N GLY A 119 2.29 -0.93 25.30
CA GLY A 119 1.89 -2.22 24.78
C GLY A 119 3.02 -2.90 24.01
N GLU A 120 3.28 -4.16 24.34
CA GLU A 120 4.25 -5.00 23.63
C GLU A 120 3.58 -5.79 22.52
N ARG A 121 4.32 -6.04 21.43
CA ARG A 121 3.86 -6.94 20.36
C ARG A 121 4.26 -8.37 20.70
N GLY A 122 3.27 -9.27 20.73
CA GLY A 122 3.52 -10.71 20.75
C GLY A 122 3.87 -11.20 19.35
N PHE A 123 4.83 -12.12 19.23
CA PHE A 123 5.21 -12.71 17.95
C PHE A 123 4.96 -14.22 17.96
N SER A 124 4.72 -14.78 16.78
CA SER A 124 4.54 -16.21 16.57
C SER A 124 5.79 -17.01 16.94
N ASP A 125 5.60 -18.30 17.15
CA ASP A 125 6.71 -19.26 17.18
C ASP A 125 6.96 -19.87 15.80
N LYS A 126 8.16 -20.43 15.61
CA LYS A 126 8.60 -20.98 14.31
C LYS A 126 7.75 -22.17 13.86
N PHE A 127 7.26 -22.98 14.80
CA PHE A 127 6.65 -24.28 14.50
C PHE A 127 5.29 -24.50 15.18
N ASP A 128 4.95 -23.70 16.19
CA ASP A 128 3.80 -23.95 17.06
C ASP A 128 2.74 -22.82 17.04
N ALA A 129 2.79 -21.95 16.03
CA ALA A 129 1.82 -20.89 15.83
C ALA A 129 1.04 -21.06 14.52
N PHE A 130 -0.23 -21.46 14.63
CA PHE A 130 -1.14 -21.74 13.51
C PHE A 130 -2.22 -20.68 13.34
N TRP A 131 -1.85 -19.41 13.49
CA TRP A 131 -2.80 -18.31 13.40
C TRP A 131 -2.93 -17.78 11.97
N CYS A 132 -4.07 -17.16 11.66
CA CYS A 132 -4.30 -16.51 10.35
C CYS A 132 -3.20 -15.50 9.99
N CYS A 133 -2.69 -14.74 10.97
CA CYS A 133 -1.66 -13.71 10.76
C CYS A 133 -0.29 -14.28 10.42
N VAL A 134 0.01 -15.54 10.73
CA VAL A 134 1.23 -16.21 10.26
C VAL A 134 1.15 -16.41 8.74
N GLY A 135 0.01 -16.92 8.24
CA GLY A 135 -0.22 -17.12 6.80
C GLY A 135 -0.20 -15.80 6.03
N SER A 136 -0.99 -14.82 6.46
CA SER A 136 -1.00 -13.51 5.80
C SER A 136 0.34 -12.78 5.92
N GLY A 137 1.07 -12.95 7.03
CA GLY A 137 2.41 -12.43 7.23
C GLY A 137 3.39 -12.96 6.18
N MET A 138 3.39 -14.27 5.94
CA MET A 138 4.21 -14.91 4.90
C MET A 138 3.85 -14.39 3.50
N GLU A 139 2.57 -14.34 3.15
CA GLU A 139 2.13 -13.85 1.84
C GLU A 139 2.52 -12.39 1.61
N ALA A 140 2.32 -11.53 2.61
CA ALA A 140 2.61 -10.09 2.49
C ALA A 140 4.09 -9.81 2.21
N HIS A 141 4.99 -10.47 2.95
CA HIS A 141 6.44 -10.24 2.83
C HIS A 141 7.04 -10.81 1.54
N ALA A 142 6.35 -11.74 0.89
CA ALA A 142 6.74 -12.25 -0.43
C ALA A 142 6.35 -11.30 -1.59
N GLN A 143 5.58 -10.23 -1.33
CA GLN A 143 4.88 -9.46 -2.37
C GLN A 143 5.17 -7.96 -2.38
N PHE A 144 6.11 -7.45 -1.57
CA PHE A 144 6.36 -6.00 -1.49
C PHE A 144 6.73 -5.33 -2.82
N GLY A 145 7.31 -6.07 -3.77
CA GLY A 145 7.62 -5.56 -5.11
C GLY A 145 6.41 -5.36 -6.03
N ASP A 146 5.29 -6.03 -5.79
CA ASP A 146 4.19 -6.18 -6.76
C ASP A 146 3.32 -4.92 -6.96
N SER A 147 3.56 -3.91 -6.13
CA SER A 147 2.81 -2.67 -6.10
C SER A 147 3.71 -1.43 -6.24
N ILE A 148 5.00 -1.62 -6.54
CA ILE A 148 5.93 -0.52 -6.82
C ILE A 148 5.62 0.09 -8.19
N TYR A 149 5.52 -0.74 -9.24
CA TYR A 149 5.34 -0.33 -10.63
C TYR A 149 4.11 -0.96 -11.26
N TRP A 150 3.24 -0.15 -11.86
CA TRP A 150 2.05 -0.60 -12.58
C TRP A 150 2.02 0.01 -13.98
N HIS A 151 1.24 -0.54 -14.91
CA HIS A 151 1.18 -0.02 -16.27
C HIS A 151 -0.24 -0.01 -16.85
N ALA A 152 -0.51 0.92 -17.76
CA ALA A 152 -1.74 0.96 -18.54
C ALA A 152 -1.49 1.64 -19.89
N GLY A 153 -1.72 0.95 -21.01
CA GLY A 153 -1.40 1.47 -22.33
C GLY A 153 0.09 1.83 -22.47
N ASP A 154 0.39 3.07 -22.87
CA ASP A 154 1.73 3.62 -23.04
C ASP A 154 2.32 4.27 -21.77
N ALA A 155 1.72 4.00 -20.60
CA ALA A 155 2.09 4.59 -19.32
C ALA A 155 2.67 3.58 -18.32
N LEU A 156 3.75 3.97 -17.65
CA LEU A 156 4.30 3.33 -16.46
C LEU A 156 4.02 4.21 -15.24
N TYR A 157 3.39 3.64 -14.22
CA TYR A 157 3.07 4.24 -12.94
C TYR A 157 4.13 3.84 -11.92
N VAL A 158 4.71 4.83 -11.23
CA VAL A 158 5.58 4.63 -10.08
C VAL A 158 4.76 4.98 -8.84
N ASN A 159 4.31 3.95 -8.14
CA ASN A 159 3.37 4.06 -7.04
C ASN A 159 4.06 4.11 -5.67
N LEU A 160 5.11 3.31 -5.47
CA LEU A 160 5.86 3.28 -4.22
C LEU A 160 7.32 3.66 -4.49
N TYR A 161 7.92 4.40 -3.57
CA TYR A 161 9.33 4.83 -3.65
C TYR A 161 10.22 3.87 -2.85
N ILE A 162 10.13 2.58 -3.14
CA ILE A 162 10.95 1.53 -2.51
C ILE A 162 12.14 1.22 -3.43
N PRO A 163 13.39 1.22 -2.93
CA PRO A 163 14.56 0.91 -3.73
C PRO A 163 14.41 -0.41 -4.49
N SER A 164 14.55 -0.36 -5.82
CA SER A 164 14.24 -1.50 -6.68
C SER A 164 14.82 -1.37 -8.09
N THR A 165 14.95 -2.51 -8.77
CA THR A 165 15.23 -2.59 -10.20
C THR A 165 14.03 -3.24 -10.90
N LEU A 166 13.48 -2.56 -11.90
CA LEU A 166 12.50 -3.11 -12.81
C LEU A 166 13.20 -3.52 -14.10
N ASP A 167 13.11 -4.79 -14.48
CA ASP A 167 13.48 -5.28 -15.81
C ASP A 167 12.23 -5.84 -16.51
N TRP A 168 11.59 -5.02 -17.34
CA TRP A 168 10.38 -5.39 -18.06
C TRP A 168 10.73 -5.71 -19.52
N HIS A 169 11.07 -6.97 -19.75
CA HIS A 169 11.51 -7.46 -21.06
C HIS A 169 10.47 -7.25 -22.17
N ASP A 170 9.19 -7.54 -21.90
CA ASP A 170 8.13 -7.45 -22.92
C ASP A 170 7.90 -6.02 -23.43
N ALA A 171 8.13 -5.01 -22.58
CA ALA A 171 8.05 -3.60 -22.95
C ALA A 171 9.43 -2.99 -23.29
N ASP A 172 10.49 -3.80 -23.33
CA ASP A 172 11.87 -3.37 -23.56
C ASP A 172 12.29 -2.13 -22.74
N VAL A 173 12.00 -2.18 -21.44
CA VAL A 173 12.33 -1.10 -20.50
C VAL A 173 13.00 -1.66 -19.24
N ALA A 174 14.05 -0.99 -18.78
CA ALA A 174 14.68 -1.28 -17.49
C ALA A 174 14.91 0.02 -16.72
N ILE A 175 14.56 0.02 -15.43
CA ILE A 175 14.62 1.18 -14.55
C ILE A 175 15.28 0.79 -13.22
N GLU A 176 16.14 1.66 -12.73
CA GLU A 176 16.64 1.62 -11.35
C GLU A 176 16.01 2.77 -10.55
N LEU A 177 15.48 2.43 -9.38
CA LEU A 177 14.93 3.37 -8.41
C LEU A 177 15.77 3.32 -7.14
N ASP A 178 16.45 4.42 -6.88
CA ASP A 178 17.14 4.69 -5.63
C ASP A 178 16.29 5.69 -4.82
N SER A 179 16.10 5.40 -3.54
CA SER A 179 15.27 6.22 -2.66
C SER A 179 15.81 6.24 -1.25
N GLY A 180 15.90 7.45 -0.69
CA GLY A 180 16.09 7.68 0.74
C GLY A 180 14.80 8.12 1.44
N VAL A 181 13.62 7.75 0.91
CA VAL A 181 12.35 7.94 1.61
C VAL A 181 12.20 6.80 2.64
N PRO A 182 11.83 7.10 3.90
CA PRO A 182 11.43 8.40 4.43
C PRO A 182 12.55 9.27 5.04
N GLU A 183 13.81 8.82 5.08
CA GLU A 183 14.90 9.47 5.84
C GLU A 183 15.33 10.86 5.33
N ASN A 184 15.54 11.02 4.02
CA ASN A 184 16.00 12.28 3.41
C ASN A 184 15.04 12.83 2.34
N GLY A 185 14.09 12.01 1.86
CA GLY A 185 13.09 12.42 0.89
C GLY A 185 13.59 12.49 -0.57
N ASP A 186 14.85 12.15 -0.83
CA ASP A 186 15.43 12.12 -2.17
C ASP A 186 15.03 10.82 -2.89
N VAL A 187 14.64 10.96 -4.14
CA VAL A 187 14.28 9.85 -5.03
C VAL A 187 14.98 10.08 -6.36
N ARG A 188 15.72 9.07 -6.82
CA ARG A 188 16.34 9.05 -8.14
C ARG A 188 15.81 7.85 -8.92
N LEU A 189 15.19 8.15 -10.06
CA LEU A 189 14.80 7.14 -11.04
C LEU A 189 15.70 7.27 -12.26
N GLN A 190 16.34 6.16 -12.65
CA GLN A 190 17.21 6.08 -13.81
C GLN A 190 16.66 5.08 -14.82
N VAL A 191 16.45 5.54 -16.05
CA VAL A 191 16.12 4.65 -17.18
C VAL A 191 17.41 4.05 -17.70
N LEU A 192 17.61 2.75 -17.47
CA LEU A 192 18.79 2.00 -17.91
C LEU A 192 18.66 1.55 -19.37
N ARG A 193 17.44 1.19 -19.77
CA ARG A 193 17.09 0.75 -21.12
C ARG A 193 15.68 1.22 -21.44
N ALA A 194 15.45 1.70 -22.65
CA ALA A 194 14.12 2.00 -23.19
C ALA A 194 14.15 1.91 -24.71
N GLY A 195 13.63 0.80 -25.25
CA GLY A 195 13.59 0.58 -26.68
C GLY A 195 12.30 1.05 -27.36
N ALA A 196 11.98 0.41 -28.48
CA ALA A 196 10.85 0.81 -29.32
C ALA A 196 9.49 0.59 -28.63
N LEU A 197 9.37 -0.47 -27.82
CA LEU A 197 8.16 -0.89 -27.12
C LEU A 197 7.95 -0.19 -25.77
N ALA A 198 8.92 0.63 -25.32
CA ALA A 198 8.89 1.23 -24.00
C ALA A 198 7.70 2.20 -23.84
N PRO A 199 7.06 2.23 -22.64
CA PRO A 199 6.09 3.25 -22.28
C PRO A 199 6.65 4.66 -22.54
N ARG A 200 5.82 5.55 -23.07
CA ARG A 200 6.20 6.93 -23.39
C ARG A 200 5.86 7.91 -22.28
N ARG A 201 5.02 7.48 -21.33
CA ARG A 201 4.61 8.28 -20.18
C ARG A 201 5.07 7.62 -18.89
N LEU A 202 5.71 8.42 -18.04
CA LEU A 202 6.03 8.04 -16.66
C LEU A 202 5.15 8.86 -15.72
N LEU A 203 4.29 8.19 -14.96
CA LEU A 203 3.43 8.82 -13.97
C LEU A 203 4.01 8.57 -12.59
N LEU A 204 4.51 9.64 -11.98
CA LEU A 204 5.06 9.61 -10.63
C LEU A 204 3.96 10.00 -9.65
N ARG A 205 3.62 9.12 -8.69
CA ARG A 205 2.69 9.51 -7.63
C ARG A 205 3.33 10.62 -6.79
N ILE A 206 2.62 11.71 -6.52
CA ILE A 206 3.02 12.68 -5.50
C ILE A 206 2.23 12.40 -4.22
N PRO A 207 2.86 11.79 -3.19
CA PRO A 207 2.18 11.45 -1.96
C PRO A 207 1.51 12.66 -1.30
N ALA A 208 0.31 12.48 -0.74
CA ALA A 208 -0.41 13.58 -0.09
C ALA A 208 0.41 14.29 1.00
N TRP A 209 1.22 13.53 1.75
CA TRP A 209 2.03 14.05 2.85
C TRP A 209 3.19 14.96 2.42
N CYS A 210 3.62 14.91 1.15
CA CYS A 210 4.72 15.75 0.65
C CYS A 210 4.29 16.88 -0.28
N ARG A 211 2.99 16.98 -0.63
CA ARG A 211 2.49 17.95 -1.63
C ARG A 211 2.91 19.40 -1.38
N MET A 212 2.96 19.82 -0.12
CA MET A 212 3.35 21.19 0.26
C MET A 212 4.87 21.39 0.37
N ASN A 213 5.63 20.31 0.43
CA ASN A 213 7.07 20.31 0.72
C ASN A 213 7.92 19.77 -0.44
N LEU A 214 7.29 19.34 -1.55
CA LEU A 214 8.00 18.88 -2.73
C LEU A 214 8.79 20.03 -3.35
N ARG A 215 10.12 19.98 -3.20
CA ARG A 215 11.01 21.07 -3.61
C ARG A 215 11.16 21.17 -5.12
N CYS A 216 11.44 20.05 -5.78
CA CYS A 216 11.62 20.01 -7.22
C CYS A 216 11.40 18.60 -7.77
N VAL A 217 11.08 18.55 -9.05
CA VAL A 217 11.24 17.37 -9.89
C VAL A 217 12.11 17.80 -11.06
N SER A 218 13.20 17.08 -11.31
CA SER A 218 14.11 17.37 -12.41
C SER A 218 14.30 16.14 -13.29
N MET A 219 14.52 16.39 -14.58
CA MET A 219 14.80 15.37 -15.59
C MET A 219 16.04 15.82 -16.35
N ASP A 220 17.07 14.99 -16.39
CA ASP A 220 18.36 15.28 -17.02
C ASP A 220 18.95 16.65 -16.60
N GLY A 221 18.90 16.93 -15.29
CA GLY A 221 19.38 18.18 -14.70
C GLY A 221 18.49 19.41 -14.95
N ARG A 222 17.36 19.26 -15.65
CA ARG A 222 16.41 20.34 -15.91
C ARG A 222 15.24 20.26 -14.94
N SER A 223 15.16 21.21 -14.02
CA SER A 223 14.01 21.37 -13.15
C SER A 223 12.75 21.66 -13.97
N ARG A 224 11.69 20.90 -13.72
CA ARG A 224 10.35 21.22 -14.20
C ARG A 224 9.67 22.03 -13.10
N SER A 225 9.51 23.34 -13.30
CA SER A 225 8.55 24.11 -12.50
C SER A 225 7.16 23.70 -12.98
N GLN A 226 6.28 23.20 -12.10
CA GLN A 226 4.91 22.89 -12.52
C GLN A 226 3.84 23.40 -11.56
N ARG A 227 2.81 23.98 -12.18
CA ARG A 227 1.41 23.84 -11.77
C ARG A 227 1.09 22.34 -11.70
N TRP A 228 0.86 21.84 -10.49
CA TRP A 228 0.47 20.46 -10.26
C TRP A 228 -1.01 20.28 -10.60
N MET A 229 -1.33 19.55 -11.68
CA MET A 229 -2.70 19.10 -11.92
C MET A 229 -2.92 17.82 -11.09
N ALA A 230 -3.80 17.91 -10.10
CA ALA A 230 -4.29 16.74 -9.39
C ALA A 230 -5.15 15.92 -10.36
N MET A 231 -4.80 14.64 -10.54
CA MET A 231 -5.74 13.59 -10.96
C MET A 231 -6.14 12.79 -9.73
#